data_AF-A0A258RLZ2-F1
#
_entry.id   AF-A0A258RLZ2-F1
#
_cell.length_a   1.000
_cell.length_b   1.000
_cell.length_c   1.000
_cell.angle_alpha   90.00
_cell.angle_beta   90.00
_cell.angle_gamma   90.00
#
_symmetry.space_group_name_H-M   'P 1'
#
loop_
_entity.id
_entity.type
_entity.pdbx_description
1 polymer ?
#
loop_
_entity_poly.entity_id
_entity_poly.type
_entity_poly.pdbx_seq_one_letter_code
_entity_poly.pdbx_strand_id
1 'polypeptide(L)'
;MANEQELSQQLTALQQQAEQQHTLAESSRELLHRNLAETYFWWREARNEADYLDRLYTENNITYRNTGNRYNFSPVIRLAFPRIRTNDATVSYYSKALWAIDNEFDAHRQRYENASKINVMKAFIHEAGGVDGLKELVREAVDGEPDASTAISKKAKKSKNLTEDQALLKRSDERKILKNKTHILKTSKGFATVDAGALAATNDDIVVLLAKRSKRTGKITLIASTTDTQIVEAVINECGELDLSNTPPVLRLLIECLRPHIVPHMIHKLGLSGKFFDEHKVGWDDILDKAIMRSERARLVIRTDGSILVSKTLSDASLTTISIPKNPIAVPSDILLRGSDRYWIENILMNESQLPLFSCEPSNDLIDADEDKSATKQLKLVSQSSGHSRNIYFYDTDLIKSEHSYQPMIVDDSMGYAWEIRAKKKFIDRFYRQSVQGWLTGAIKYLRNKKSSRVAFAVGTDHLELQSHYESDNPPGVNKDGFTHYGDDCKTLAERDAVISLEPATKHTTIVAPLDIIELFTMLARAQTVCDEIIIRGNEFVLNVSYETATAKHEAYIPALDERGNRNDVLFARYNNG
;
A
#
# COMPACT_ATOMS: atom_id res chain seq x y z
N MET A 1 41.05 11.31 52.81
CA MET A 1 40.35 11.79 51.60
C MET A 1 41.32 11.61 50.46
N ALA A 2 40.91 10.92 49.40
CA ALA A 2 41.78 10.66 48.25
C ALA A 2 42.14 12.00 47.59
N ASN A 3 43.42 12.19 47.23
CA ASN A 3 43.85 13.41 46.55
C ASN A 3 43.46 13.36 45.05
N GLU A 4 43.50 14.50 44.37
CA GLU A 4 43.09 14.63 42.96
C GLU A 4 43.84 13.67 42.02
N GLN A 5 45.10 13.37 42.34
CA GLN A 5 45.96 12.46 41.58
C GLN A 5 45.51 11.00 41.73
N GLU A 6 45.13 10.59 42.95
CA GLU A 6 44.57 9.26 43.24
C GLU A 6 43.20 9.07 42.57
N LEU A 7 42.33 10.10 42.60
CA LEU A 7 41.02 10.05 41.93
C LEU A 7 41.17 9.94 40.40
N SER A 8 42.15 10.64 39.81
CA SER A 8 42.43 10.58 38.37
C SER A 8 42.96 9.21 37.93
N GLN A 9 43.81 8.58 38.76
CA GLN A 9 44.26 7.21 38.52
C GLN A 9 43.12 6.19 38.64
N GLN A 10 42.24 6.35 39.63
CA GLN A 10 41.05 5.50 39.79
C GLN A 10 40.10 5.62 38.59
N LEU A 11 39.84 6.84 38.11
CA LEU A 11 39.01 7.07 36.91
C LEU A 11 39.62 6.41 35.67
N THR A 12 40.94 6.53 35.49
CA THR A 12 41.64 5.90 34.36
C THR A 12 41.52 4.37 34.41
N ALA A 13 41.64 3.77 35.61
CA ALA A 13 41.45 2.34 35.80
C ALA A 13 40.00 1.90 35.51
N LEU A 14 39.00 2.69 35.93
CA LEU A 14 37.59 2.44 35.63
C LEU A 14 37.30 2.54 34.13
N GLN A 15 37.90 3.52 33.44
CA GLN A 15 37.77 3.66 31.98
C GLN A 15 38.40 2.48 31.25
N GLN A 16 39.58 2.01 31.67
CA GLN A 16 40.20 0.81 31.12
C GLN A 16 39.36 -0.44 31.35
N GLN A 17 38.75 -0.59 32.53
CA GLN A 17 37.83 -1.68 32.81
C GLN A 17 36.55 -1.61 31.95
N ALA A 18 35.99 -0.42 31.76
CA ALA A 18 34.85 -0.20 30.87
C ALA A 18 35.18 -0.53 29.41
N GLU A 19 36.36 -0.13 28.92
CA GLU A 19 36.84 -0.42 27.57
C GLU A 19 37.04 -1.94 27.37
N GLN A 20 37.61 -2.63 28.37
CA GLN A 20 37.75 -4.08 28.37
C GLN A 20 36.39 -4.79 28.37
N GLN A 21 35.43 -4.32 29.19
CA GLN A 21 34.07 -4.83 29.19
C GLN A 21 33.38 -4.62 27.83
N HIS A 22 33.57 -3.46 27.21
CA HIS A 22 33.03 -3.16 25.88
C HIS A 22 33.63 -4.10 24.81
N THR A 23 34.95 -4.26 24.79
CA THR A 23 35.66 -5.15 23.87
C THR A 23 35.21 -6.62 24.02
N LEU A 24 35.00 -7.08 25.26
CA LEU A 24 34.47 -8.41 25.54
C LEU A 24 33.01 -8.57 25.07
N ALA A 25 32.19 -7.53 25.22
CA ALA A 25 30.82 -7.52 24.73
C ALA A 25 30.75 -7.55 23.19
N GLU A 26 31.60 -6.79 22.50
CA GLU A 26 31.72 -6.83 21.03
C GLU A 26 32.19 -8.21 20.55
N SER A 27 33.22 -8.76 21.18
CA SER A 27 33.73 -10.11 20.87
C SER A 27 32.67 -11.19 21.08
N SER A 28 31.86 -11.06 22.13
CA SER A 28 30.73 -11.95 22.43
C SER A 28 29.63 -11.87 21.39
N ARG A 29 29.27 -10.65 20.93
CA ARG A 29 28.28 -10.43 19.85
C ARG A 29 28.76 -11.03 18.53
N GLU A 30 30.02 -10.81 18.16
CA GLU A 30 30.62 -11.37 16.96
C GLU A 30 30.65 -12.91 16.98
N LEU A 31 30.92 -13.50 18.15
CA LEU A 31 30.85 -14.94 18.35
C LEU A 31 29.42 -15.47 18.25
N LEU A 32 28.43 -14.75 18.81
CA LEU A 32 27.02 -15.10 18.68
C LEU A 32 26.57 -15.10 17.20
N HIS A 33 26.93 -14.07 16.43
CA HIS A 33 26.60 -14.00 15.00
C HIS A 33 27.16 -15.19 14.24
N ARG A 34 28.44 -15.54 14.51
CA ARG A 34 29.08 -16.71 13.93
C ARG A 34 28.35 -18.00 14.31
N ASN A 35 28.03 -18.18 15.59
CA ASN A 35 27.36 -19.38 16.08
C ASN A 35 25.96 -19.53 15.48
N LEU A 36 25.21 -18.45 15.28
CA LEU A 36 23.91 -18.48 14.60
C LEU A 36 24.05 -18.90 13.14
N ALA A 37 25.03 -18.37 12.41
CA ALA A 37 25.31 -18.77 11.03
C ALA A 37 25.74 -20.25 10.93
N GLU A 38 26.64 -20.71 11.80
CA GLU A 38 27.07 -22.10 11.85
C GLU A 38 25.91 -23.04 12.22
N THR A 39 25.08 -22.65 13.19
CA THR A 39 23.88 -23.40 13.58
C THR A 39 22.91 -23.57 12.42
N TYR A 40 22.69 -22.50 11.63
CA TYR A 40 21.82 -22.55 10.45
C TYR A 40 22.33 -23.54 9.40
N PHE A 41 23.61 -23.43 9.02
CA PHE A 41 24.18 -24.31 7.99
C PHE A 41 24.28 -25.77 8.46
N TRP A 42 24.63 -26.00 9.72
CA TRP A 42 24.59 -27.34 10.33
C TRP A 42 23.18 -27.92 10.24
N TRP A 43 22.15 -27.16 10.63
CA TRP A 43 20.76 -27.62 10.56
C TRP A 43 20.35 -28.00 9.13
N ARG A 44 20.76 -27.23 8.11
CA ARG A 44 20.46 -27.53 6.70
C ARG A 44 21.07 -28.83 6.21
N GLU A 45 22.21 -29.23 6.76
CA GLU A 45 22.86 -30.51 6.46
C GLU A 45 22.18 -31.63 7.28
N ALA A 46 22.00 -31.41 8.58
CA ALA A 46 21.39 -32.36 9.53
C ALA A 46 19.95 -32.77 9.17
N ARG A 47 19.16 -31.86 8.57
CA ARG A 47 17.78 -32.16 8.17
C ARG A 47 17.66 -33.11 6.96
N ASN A 48 18.75 -33.32 6.21
CA ASN A 48 18.73 -34.25 5.06
C ASN A 48 19.00 -35.70 5.49
N GLU A 49 19.44 -35.91 6.73
CA GLU A 49 19.65 -37.23 7.31
C GLU A 49 18.35 -37.70 8.01
N ALA A 50 17.77 -38.79 7.51
CA ALA A 50 16.51 -39.31 8.03
C ALA A 50 16.60 -39.62 9.53
N ASP A 51 15.58 -39.18 10.28
CA ASP A 51 15.41 -39.35 11.73
C ASP A 51 16.56 -38.81 12.61
N TYR A 52 17.52 -38.07 12.04
CA TYR A 52 18.71 -37.60 12.77
C TYR A 52 18.35 -36.51 13.80
N LEU A 53 17.59 -35.50 13.38
CA LEU A 53 17.19 -34.40 14.26
C LEU A 53 16.23 -34.87 15.36
N ASP A 54 15.26 -35.72 15.03
CA ASP A 54 14.28 -36.25 15.99
C ASP A 54 14.95 -37.10 17.08
N ARG A 55 15.96 -37.89 16.71
CA ARG A 55 16.80 -38.63 17.66
C ARG A 55 17.55 -37.68 18.60
N LEU A 56 18.20 -36.65 18.06
CA LEU A 56 18.93 -35.67 18.86
C LEU A 56 18.02 -34.89 19.81
N TYR A 57 16.81 -34.53 19.37
CA TYR A 57 15.82 -33.86 20.24
C TYR A 57 15.38 -34.79 21.37
N THR A 58 15.15 -36.07 21.08
CA THR A 58 14.79 -37.09 22.07
C THR A 58 15.92 -37.31 23.09
N GLU A 59 17.15 -37.53 22.64
CA GLU A 59 18.34 -37.70 23.49
C GLU A 59 18.59 -36.49 24.41
N ASN A 60 18.22 -35.28 23.95
CA ASN A 60 18.42 -34.04 24.70
C ASN A 60 17.20 -33.61 25.53
N ASN A 61 16.14 -34.42 25.60
CA ASN A 61 14.87 -34.10 26.27
C ASN A 61 14.26 -32.76 25.77
N ILE A 62 14.33 -32.50 24.47
CA ILE A 62 13.80 -31.28 23.85
C ILE A 62 12.41 -31.57 23.30
N THR A 63 11.38 -31.09 24.01
CA THR A 63 10.00 -31.12 23.52
C THR A 63 9.71 -29.90 22.68
N TYR A 64 9.02 -30.08 21.56
CA TYR A 64 8.54 -28.98 20.72
C TYR A 64 7.17 -29.31 20.15
N ARG A 65 6.42 -28.27 19.78
CA ARG A 65 5.18 -28.40 19.02
C ARG A 65 5.49 -27.97 17.58
N ASN A 66 5.01 -28.73 16.61
CA ASN A 66 4.97 -28.27 15.23
C ASN A 66 3.87 -27.23 15.11
N THR A 67 4.28 -25.98 14.95
CA THR A 67 3.40 -24.86 14.61
C THR A 67 3.38 -24.77 13.09
N GLY A 68 2.28 -25.19 12.47
CA GLY A 68 2.16 -25.52 11.04
C GLY A 68 2.48 -24.44 10.01
N ASN A 69 2.87 -23.23 10.43
CA ASN A 69 3.16 -22.13 9.51
C ASN A 69 4.66 -22.04 9.17
N ARG A 70 5.55 -22.66 9.96
CA ARG A 70 6.98 -22.30 9.94
C ARG A 70 7.81 -23.46 10.53
N TYR A 71 8.92 -23.86 9.90
CA TYR A 71 9.89 -24.75 10.55
C TYR A 71 10.27 -24.22 11.94
N ASN A 72 9.92 -24.98 12.98
CA ASN A 72 10.16 -24.54 14.33
C ASN A 72 11.67 -24.60 14.62
N PHE A 73 12.38 -23.47 14.51
CA PHE A 73 13.80 -23.40 14.86
C PHE A 73 14.05 -23.40 16.38
N SER A 74 13.02 -23.30 17.21
CA SER A 74 13.17 -23.37 18.68
C SER A 74 13.89 -24.64 19.15
N PRO A 75 13.52 -25.88 18.73
CA PRO A 75 14.27 -27.08 19.06
C PRO A 75 15.72 -27.06 18.55
N VAL A 76 15.98 -26.50 17.36
CA VAL A 76 17.35 -26.32 16.84
C VAL A 76 18.18 -25.39 17.74
N ILE A 77 17.61 -24.26 18.16
CA ILE A 77 18.28 -23.33 19.09
C ILE A 77 18.52 -23.98 20.44
N ARG A 78 17.53 -24.71 20.98
CA ARG A 78 17.67 -25.42 22.27
C ARG A 78 18.75 -26.50 22.23
N LEU A 79 18.98 -27.09 21.06
CA LEU A 79 20.03 -28.07 20.82
C LEU A 79 21.41 -27.40 20.72
N ALA A 80 21.55 -26.38 19.87
CA ALA A 80 22.82 -25.69 19.62
C ALA A 80 23.28 -24.78 20.77
N PHE A 81 22.35 -24.25 21.58
CA PHE A 81 22.63 -23.33 22.67
C PHE A 81 22.12 -23.88 24.03
N PRO A 82 22.80 -24.90 24.61
CA PRO A 82 22.30 -25.61 25.79
C PRO A 82 22.14 -24.73 27.04
N ARG A 83 22.92 -23.66 27.18
CA ARG A 83 22.82 -22.74 28.33
C ARG A 83 21.55 -21.90 28.38
N ILE A 84 20.93 -21.65 27.23
CA ILE A 84 19.67 -20.89 27.14
C ILE A 84 18.48 -21.81 26.87
N ARG A 85 18.68 -23.13 26.93
CA ARG A 85 17.69 -24.15 26.54
C ARG A 85 16.35 -23.98 27.24
N THR A 86 16.30 -23.46 28.47
CA THR A 86 15.07 -23.24 29.25
C THR A 86 14.57 -21.79 29.22
N ASN A 87 15.28 -20.88 28.54
CA ASN A 87 14.89 -19.48 28.41
C ASN A 87 14.05 -19.28 27.13
N ASP A 88 12.73 -19.42 27.27
CA ASP A 88 11.80 -19.37 26.14
C ASP A 88 11.84 -18.05 25.36
N ALA A 89 12.09 -16.93 26.03
CA ALA A 89 12.17 -15.63 25.39
C ALA A 89 13.40 -15.53 24.47
N THR A 90 14.59 -15.88 24.97
CA THR A 90 15.82 -15.86 24.18
C THR A 90 15.80 -16.91 23.08
N VAL A 91 15.26 -18.10 23.35
CA VAL A 91 15.06 -19.15 22.33
C VAL A 91 14.16 -18.65 21.20
N SER A 92 13.04 -18.00 21.54
CA SER A 92 12.13 -17.40 20.55
C SER A 92 12.83 -16.31 19.72
N TYR A 93 13.67 -15.48 20.34
CA TYR A 93 14.44 -14.45 19.63
C TYR A 93 15.44 -15.05 18.64
N TYR A 94 16.22 -16.05 19.05
CA TYR A 94 17.19 -16.67 18.16
C TYR A 94 16.51 -17.53 17.09
N SER A 95 15.37 -18.12 17.41
CA SER A 95 14.54 -18.80 16.42
C SER A 95 14.11 -17.83 15.33
N LYS A 96 13.64 -16.62 15.67
CA LYS A 96 13.30 -15.56 14.71
C LYS A 96 14.51 -15.05 13.93
N ALA A 97 15.70 -15.01 14.54
CA ALA A 97 16.93 -14.68 13.80
C ALA A 97 17.26 -15.75 12.75
N LEU A 98 17.12 -17.04 13.07
CA LEU A 98 17.28 -18.13 12.10
C LEU A 98 16.27 -18.05 10.95
N TRP A 99 15.05 -17.57 11.22
CA TRP A 99 14.08 -17.25 10.17
C TRP A 99 14.57 -16.20 9.17
N ALA A 100 15.15 -15.10 9.67
CA ALA A 100 15.71 -14.06 8.81
C ALA A 100 16.87 -14.58 7.97
N ILE A 101 17.73 -15.40 8.59
CA ILE A 101 18.88 -16.05 7.96
C ILE A 101 18.43 -17.01 6.86
N ASP A 102 17.37 -17.79 7.09
CA ASP A 102 16.80 -18.70 6.10
C ASP A 102 16.25 -17.96 4.88
N ASN A 103 15.52 -16.86 5.11
CA ASN A 103 15.02 -16.00 4.05
C ASN A 103 16.15 -15.37 3.22
N GLU A 104 17.21 -14.87 3.85
CA GLU A 104 18.37 -14.32 3.16
C GLU A 104 19.09 -15.39 2.33
N PHE A 105 19.27 -16.59 2.89
CA PHE A 105 19.86 -17.71 2.17
C PHE A 105 19.04 -18.06 0.92
N ASP A 106 17.71 -18.16 1.04
CA ASP A 106 16.84 -18.52 -0.09
C ASP A 106 16.76 -17.42 -1.15
N ALA A 107 16.76 -16.15 -0.74
CA ALA A 107 16.78 -15.02 -1.67
C ALA A 107 18.11 -14.90 -2.44
N HIS A 108 19.22 -15.40 -1.87
CA HIS A 108 20.57 -15.19 -2.38
C HIS A 108 21.43 -16.47 -2.41
N ARG A 109 20.85 -17.63 -2.75
CA ARG A 109 21.50 -18.96 -2.68
C ARG A 109 22.93 -19.00 -3.24
N GLN A 110 23.14 -18.41 -4.41
CA GLN A 110 24.45 -18.38 -5.10
C GLN A 110 25.58 -17.77 -4.25
N ARG A 111 25.28 -16.85 -3.32
CA ARG A 111 26.29 -16.24 -2.44
C ARG A 111 26.89 -17.22 -1.43
N TYR A 112 26.19 -18.31 -1.14
CA TYR A 112 26.50 -19.24 -0.07
C TYR A 112 27.02 -20.59 -0.58
N GLU A 113 27.32 -20.71 -1.87
CA GLU A 113 27.88 -21.92 -2.50
C GLU A 113 29.40 -22.07 -2.26
N ASN A 114 30.07 -21.03 -1.74
CA ASN A 114 31.52 -21.05 -1.47
C ASN A 114 31.87 -21.48 -0.03
N ALA A 115 33.13 -21.86 0.19
CA ALA A 115 33.65 -22.28 1.49
C ALA A 115 33.57 -21.19 2.59
N SER A 116 33.44 -19.92 2.20
CA SER A 116 33.34 -18.77 3.10
C SER A 116 31.90 -18.44 3.51
N LYS A 117 30.92 -19.30 3.21
CA LYS A 117 29.47 -19.10 3.48
C LYS A 117 29.16 -18.62 4.91
N ILE A 118 29.89 -19.12 5.91
CA ILE A 118 29.73 -18.71 7.32
C ILE A 118 30.13 -17.25 7.52
N ASN A 119 31.26 -16.80 6.95
CA ASN A 119 31.73 -15.43 7.09
C ASN A 119 30.81 -14.44 6.36
N VAL A 120 30.30 -14.83 5.19
CA VAL A 120 29.32 -14.04 4.43
C VAL A 120 28.02 -13.89 5.21
N MET A 121 27.51 -14.99 5.78
CA MET A 121 26.30 -14.94 6.59
C MET A 121 26.51 -14.14 7.89
N LYS A 122 27.65 -14.29 8.54
CA LYS A 122 28.03 -13.49 9.71
C LYS A 122 28.04 -12.00 9.39
N ALA A 123 28.61 -11.60 8.26
CA ALA A 123 28.61 -10.21 7.82
C ALA A 123 27.18 -9.68 7.61
N PHE A 124 26.30 -10.47 6.99
CA PHE A 124 24.87 -10.12 6.88
C PHE A 124 24.21 -9.92 8.25
N ILE A 125 24.42 -10.83 9.21
CA ILE A 125 23.87 -10.71 10.56
C ILE A 125 24.35 -9.41 11.23
N HIS A 126 25.63 -9.08 11.07
CA HIS A 126 26.20 -7.84 11.60
C HIS A 126 25.61 -6.60 10.91
N GLU A 127 25.55 -6.58 9.58
CA GLU A 127 25.00 -5.47 8.78
C GLU A 127 23.51 -5.24 9.03
N ALA A 128 22.76 -6.30 9.34
CA ALA A 128 21.36 -6.22 9.70
C ALA A 128 21.12 -5.58 11.08
N GLY A 129 22.16 -5.35 11.91
CA GLY A 129 22.02 -4.86 13.28
C GLY A 129 21.97 -5.97 14.34
N GLY A 130 22.50 -7.15 14.02
CA GLY A 130 22.52 -8.30 14.91
C GLY A 130 21.13 -8.96 15.07
N VAL A 131 20.95 -9.70 16.17
CA VAL A 131 19.72 -10.47 16.43
C VAL A 131 18.47 -9.59 16.44
N ASP A 132 18.55 -8.38 16.99
CA ASP A 132 17.41 -7.45 17.06
C ASP A 132 17.03 -6.93 15.67
N GLY A 133 18.02 -6.59 14.85
CA GLY A 133 17.76 -6.15 13.49
C GLY A 133 17.24 -7.26 12.56
N LEU A 134 17.70 -8.50 12.73
CA LEU A 134 17.13 -9.66 12.03
C LEU A 134 15.68 -9.93 12.43
N LYS A 135 15.33 -9.74 13.70
CA LYS A 135 13.94 -9.84 14.18
C LYS A 135 13.06 -8.78 13.52
N GLU A 136 13.58 -7.57 13.35
CA GLU A 136 12.87 -6.51 12.64
C GLU A 136 12.65 -6.86 11.17
N LEU A 137 13.63 -7.43 10.47
CA LEU A 137 13.45 -7.92 9.10
C LEU A 137 12.34 -8.98 8.98
N VAL A 138 12.19 -9.86 9.98
CA VAL A 138 11.10 -10.85 9.99
C VAL A 138 9.75 -10.21 10.28
N ARG A 139 9.71 -9.16 11.12
CA ARG A 139 8.51 -8.38 11.40
C ARG A 139 8.10 -7.54 10.18
N GLU A 140 9.06 -6.92 9.51
CA GLU A 140 8.90 -6.19 8.26
C GLU A 140 8.55 -7.11 7.09
N ALA A 141 9.01 -8.36 7.06
CA ALA A 141 8.59 -9.29 6.01
C ALA A 141 7.10 -9.69 6.11
N VAL A 142 6.49 -9.60 7.30
CA VAL A 142 5.09 -9.94 7.56
C VAL A 142 4.19 -8.71 7.46
N ASP A 143 4.58 -7.58 8.07
CA ASP A 143 3.78 -6.35 8.15
C ASP A 143 4.43 -5.12 7.49
N GLY A 144 5.66 -5.23 7.01
CA GLY A 144 6.47 -4.15 6.47
C GLY A 144 6.39 -4.00 4.96
N GLU A 145 6.32 -2.76 4.52
CA GLU A 145 6.82 -2.36 3.20
C GLU A 145 8.31 -2.04 3.33
N PRO A 146 9.11 -2.17 2.25
CA PRO A 146 10.43 -1.57 2.23
C PRO A 146 10.31 -0.07 2.52
N ASP A 147 11.03 0.39 3.52
CA ASP A 147 10.89 1.72 4.12
C ASP A 147 11.08 2.86 3.10
N ALA A 148 9.97 3.43 2.62
CA ALA A 148 9.96 4.61 1.76
C ALA A 148 10.39 5.91 2.49
N SER A 149 10.51 5.90 3.82
CA SER A 149 10.92 7.08 4.60
C SER A 149 12.41 7.40 4.51
N THR A 150 13.23 6.50 3.95
CA THR A 150 14.65 6.79 3.65
C THR A 150 14.88 7.61 2.38
N ALA A 151 13.82 7.93 1.61
CA ALA A 151 13.91 8.70 0.37
C ALA A 151 14.23 10.19 0.57
N ILE A 152 14.28 10.70 1.81
CA ILE A 152 14.63 12.10 2.10
C ILE A 152 15.76 12.16 3.14
N SER A 153 16.93 11.59 2.85
CA SER A 153 18.25 12.23 3.13
C SER A 153 19.47 11.33 2.88
N LYS A 154 19.32 10.04 2.54
CA LYS A 154 20.50 9.27 2.11
C LYS A 154 20.81 9.66 0.66
N LYS A 155 21.91 10.40 0.46
CA LYS A 155 22.55 10.59 -0.86
C LYS A 155 22.33 9.34 -1.69
N ALA A 156 21.68 9.49 -2.84
CA ALA A 156 21.38 8.38 -3.75
C ALA A 156 22.59 7.46 -3.82
N LYS A 157 22.48 6.25 -3.26
CA LYS A 157 23.47 5.20 -3.52
C LYS A 157 23.53 5.11 -5.03
N LYS A 158 24.70 5.37 -5.63
CA LYS A 158 24.90 5.29 -7.08
C LYS A 158 24.21 4.03 -7.57
N SER A 159 23.12 4.22 -8.31
CA SER A 159 22.41 3.14 -8.98
C SER A 159 23.46 2.31 -9.70
N LYS A 160 23.54 1.02 -9.38
CA LYS A 160 24.40 0.09 -10.11
C LYS A 160 24.03 0.24 -11.59
N ASN A 161 24.99 0.55 -12.47
CA ASN A 161 24.71 0.67 -13.90
C ASN A 161 24.07 -0.65 -14.35
N LEU A 162 22.90 -0.56 -15.00
CA LEU A 162 22.24 -1.71 -15.59
C LEU A 162 23.21 -2.35 -16.60
N THR A 163 23.23 -3.68 -16.68
CA THR A 163 23.90 -4.34 -17.80
C THR A 163 23.22 -3.95 -19.11
N GLU A 164 23.90 -4.08 -20.24
CA GLU A 164 23.33 -3.76 -21.55
C GLU A 164 22.05 -4.56 -21.82
N ASP A 165 22.04 -5.85 -21.46
CA ASP A 165 20.86 -6.72 -21.56
C ASP A 165 19.69 -6.23 -20.68
N GLN A 166 19.96 -5.80 -19.45
CA GLN A 166 18.95 -5.24 -18.56
C GLN A 166 18.39 -3.93 -19.09
N ALA A 167 19.24 -3.08 -19.68
CA ALA A 167 18.82 -1.82 -20.30
C ALA A 167 18.03 -2.04 -21.60
N LEU A 168 18.32 -3.08 -22.36
CA LEU A 168 17.56 -3.48 -23.55
C LEU A 168 16.18 -4.03 -23.16
N LEU A 169 16.12 -4.91 -22.16
CA LEU A 169 14.87 -5.44 -21.63
C LEU A 169 13.96 -4.33 -21.11
N LYS A 170 14.51 -3.41 -20.31
CA LYS A 170 13.77 -2.26 -19.79
C LYS A 170 13.17 -1.40 -20.91
N ARG A 171 13.94 -1.08 -21.96
CA ARG A 171 13.44 -0.32 -23.12
C ARG A 171 12.38 -1.08 -23.90
N SER A 172 12.49 -2.40 -24.01
CA SER A 172 11.46 -3.24 -24.63
C SER A 172 10.16 -3.18 -23.83
N ASP A 173 10.25 -3.26 -22.50
CA ASP A 173 9.09 -3.22 -21.61
C ASP A 173 8.40 -1.85 -21.62
N GLU A 174 9.16 -0.76 -21.57
CA GLU A 174 8.65 0.62 -21.73
C GLU A 174 7.88 0.78 -23.06
N ARG A 175 8.39 0.20 -24.17
CA ARG A 175 7.68 0.22 -25.46
C ARG A 175 6.39 -0.59 -25.45
N LYS A 176 6.35 -1.74 -24.77
CA LYS A 176 5.13 -2.56 -24.64
C LYS A 176 4.05 -1.81 -23.84
N ILE A 177 4.45 -1.17 -22.74
CA ILE A 177 3.56 -0.34 -21.91
C ILE A 177 3.00 0.81 -22.75
N LEU A 178 3.86 1.55 -23.45
CA LEU A 178 3.46 2.66 -24.32
C LEU A 178 2.47 2.21 -25.39
N LYS A 179 2.74 1.10 -26.09
CA LYS A 179 1.82 0.54 -27.10
C LYS A 179 0.44 0.19 -26.52
N ASN A 180 0.40 -0.39 -25.33
CA ASN A 180 -0.87 -0.72 -24.65
C ASN A 180 -1.66 0.57 -24.33
N LYS A 181 -1.00 1.58 -23.75
CA LYS A 181 -1.61 2.89 -23.48
C LYS A 181 -2.11 3.59 -24.74
N THR A 182 -1.31 3.57 -25.82
CA THR A 182 -1.71 4.12 -27.13
C THR A 182 -2.97 3.44 -27.65
N HIS A 183 -3.03 2.10 -27.60
CA HIS A 183 -4.19 1.35 -28.07
C HIS A 183 -5.47 1.75 -27.35
N ILE A 184 -5.44 1.87 -26.02
CA ILE A 184 -6.59 2.28 -25.21
C ILE A 184 -7.06 3.68 -25.61
N LEU A 185 -6.13 4.64 -25.73
CA LEU A 185 -6.47 6.00 -26.13
C LEU A 185 -7.08 6.07 -27.52
N LYS A 186 -6.60 5.26 -28.48
CA LYS A 186 -7.19 5.17 -29.83
C LYS A 186 -8.61 4.61 -29.83
N THR A 187 -8.90 3.65 -28.94
CA THR A 187 -10.24 3.08 -28.79
C THR A 187 -11.19 3.93 -27.95
N SER A 188 -10.67 4.97 -27.29
CA SER A 188 -11.46 5.85 -26.44
C SER A 188 -12.46 6.67 -27.25
N LYS A 189 -13.70 6.74 -26.76
CA LYS A 189 -14.73 7.63 -27.34
C LYS A 189 -14.51 9.11 -27.03
N GLY A 190 -13.55 9.43 -26.15
CA GLY A 190 -13.36 10.78 -25.62
C GLY A 190 -14.55 11.27 -24.79
N PHE A 191 -14.39 12.43 -24.14
CA PHE A 191 -15.45 13.06 -23.35
C PHE A 191 -16.07 14.29 -24.02
N ALA A 192 -15.40 14.85 -25.04
CA ALA A 192 -15.86 15.98 -25.84
C ALA A 192 -15.17 15.97 -27.20
N THR A 193 -15.83 16.54 -28.22
CA THR A 193 -15.27 16.81 -29.53
C THR A 193 -15.04 18.31 -29.67
N VAL A 194 -13.85 18.70 -30.13
CA VAL A 194 -13.50 20.10 -30.40
C VAL A 194 -13.00 20.18 -31.83
N ASP A 195 -13.56 21.11 -32.61
CA ASP A 195 -13.06 21.42 -33.94
C ASP A 195 -11.81 22.29 -33.81
N ALA A 196 -10.66 21.74 -34.21
CA ALA A 196 -9.36 22.42 -34.21
C ALA A 196 -8.88 22.78 -35.64
N GLY A 197 -9.73 22.56 -36.65
CA GLY A 197 -9.34 22.67 -38.06
C GLY A 197 -8.46 21.52 -38.54
N ALA A 198 -7.85 21.69 -39.72
CA ALA A 198 -6.96 20.69 -40.31
C ALA A 198 -5.59 20.66 -39.58
N LEU A 199 -5.24 19.51 -39.01
CA LEU A 199 -3.99 19.29 -38.28
C LEU A 199 -3.29 18.02 -38.78
N ALA A 200 -1.95 18.06 -38.76
CA ALA A 200 -1.17 16.83 -38.91
C ALA A 200 -1.30 15.97 -37.64
N ALA A 201 -1.27 14.65 -37.80
CA ALA A 201 -1.25 13.68 -36.71
C ALA A 201 -0.03 12.77 -36.84
N THR A 202 0.32 12.09 -35.75
CA THR A 202 1.31 11.01 -35.77
C THR A 202 0.78 9.79 -36.53
N ASN A 203 1.64 8.78 -36.77
CA ASN A 203 1.23 7.50 -37.39
C ASN A 203 0.15 6.75 -36.57
N ASP A 204 -0.01 7.09 -35.30
CA ASP A 204 -1.04 6.53 -34.42
C ASP A 204 -2.34 7.35 -34.43
N ASP A 205 -2.46 8.34 -35.32
CA ASP A 205 -3.60 9.27 -35.43
C ASP A 205 -3.78 10.17 -34.18
N ILE A 206 -2.69 10.41 -33.46
CA ILE A 206 -2.66 11.22 -32.23
C ILE A 206 -1.98 12.56 -32.48
N VAL A 207 -2.55 13.63 -31.92
CA VAL A 207 -1.99 14.98 -31.88
C VAL A 207 -2.16 15.55 -30.46
N VAL A 208 -1.16 16.29 -29.98
CA VAL A 208 -1.24 17.00 -28.69
C VAL A 208 -1.63 18.46 -28.94
N LEU A 209 -2.69 18.91 -28.27
CA LEU A 209 -3.17 20.29 -28.33
C LEU A 209 -2.86 21.03 -27.03
N LEU A 210 -2.28 22.22 -27.14
CA LEU A 210 -2.12 23.16 -26.04
C LEU A 210 -3.32 24.11 -26.00
N ALA A 211 -4.00 24.15 -24.86
CA ALA A 211 -5.17 24.99 -24.64
C ALA A 211 -4.99 25.91 -23.42
N LYS A 212 -5.61 27.09 -23.47
CA LYS A 212 -5.66 28.05 -22.35
C LYS A 212 -7.10 28.30 -21.93
N ARG A 213 -7.34 28.22 -20.63
CA ARG A 213 -8.60 28.63 -20.02
C ARG A 213 -8.56 30.12 -19.67
N SER A 214 -9.57 30.87 -20.09
CA SER A 214 -9.80 32.23 -19.62
C SER A 214 -10.42 32.22 -18.22
N LYS A 215 -9.74 32.79 -17.23
CA LYS A 215 -10.28 32.92 -15.86
C LYS A 215 -11.57 33.75 -15.80
N ARG A 216 -11.72 34.72 -16.69
CA ARG A 216 -12.87 35.65 -16.69
C ARG A 216 -14.13 35.03 -17.30
N THR A 217 -13.97 34.19 -18.32
CA THR A 217 -15.10 33.70 -19.13
C THR A 217 -15.28 32.20 -19.06
N GLY A 218 -14.38 31.46 -18.40
CA GLY A 218 -14.36 30.00 -18.37
C GLY A 218 -14.02 29.32 -19.71
N LYS A 219 -14.05 30.05 -20.84
CA LYS A 219 -13.82 29.53 -22.19
C LYS A 219 -12.40 29.01 -22.37
N ILE A 220 -12.29 27.91 -23.11
CA ILE A 220 -11.03 27.29 -23.52
C ILE A 220 -10.69 27.74 -24.94
N THR A 221 -9.45 28.17 -25.16
CA THR A 221 -8.92 28.55 -26.48
C THR A 221 -7.73 27.67 -26.80
N LEU A 222 -7.73 27.03 -27.97
CA LEU A 222 -6.58 26.29 -28.49
C LEU A 222 -5.51 27.28 -28.96
N ILE A 223 -4.25 27.05 -28.59
CA ILE A 223 -3.13 27.97 -28.87
C ILE A 223 -2.07 27.34 -29.76
N ALA A 224 -1.79 26.05 -29.58
CA ALA A 224 -0.77 25.35 -30.35
C ALA A 224 -1.08 23.86 -30.46
N SER A 225 -0.41 23.19 -31.41
CA SER A 225 -0.45 21.75 -31.60
C SER A 225 0.96 21.22 -31.83
N THR A 226 1.23 19.98 -31.46
CA THR A 226 2.47 19.29 -31.78
C THR A 226 2.25 17.81 -32.09
N THR A 227 3.07 17.28 -32.98
CA THR A 227 3.21 15.86 -33.30
C THR A 227 4.61 15.33 -33.00
N ASP A 228 5.42 16.10 -32.26
CA ASP A 228 6.73 15.65 -31.78
C ASP A 228 6.58 14.33 -31.00
N THR A 229 7.26 13.29 -31.47
CA THR A 229 7.12 11.94 -30.94
C THR A 229 7.39 11.88 -29.43
N GLN A 230 8.42 12.59 -28.93
CA GLN A 230 8.77 12.54 -27.52
C GLN A 230 7.67 13.19 -26.66
N ILE A 231 7.12 14.31 -27.12
CA ILE A 231 6.02 14.99 -26.42
C ILE A 231 4.75 14.13 -26.46
N VAL A 232 4.42 13.55 -27.61
CA VAL A 232 3.25 12.68 -27.78
C VAL A 232 3.35 11.45 -26.87
N GLU A 233 4.49 10.76 -26.86
CA GLU A 233 4.73 9.60 -25.99
C GLU A 233 4.66 9.98 -24.51
N ALA A 234 5.19 11.14 -24.12
CA ALA A 234 5.08 11.63 -22.74
C ALA A 234 3.63 11.87 -22.31
N VAL A 235 2.81 12.47 -23.19
CA VAL A 235 1.38 12.68 -22.93
C VAL A 235 0.61 11.36 -22.88
N ILE A 236 0.91 10.41 -23.78
CA ILE A 236 0.30 9.07 -23.76
C ILE A 236 0.63 8.36 -22.45
N ASN A 237 1.87 8.45 -21.96
CA ASN A 237 2.25 7.83 -20.70
C ASN A 237 1.54 8.44 -19.48
N GLU A 238 1.28 9.75 -19.50
CA GLU A 238 0.60 10.48 -18.42
C GLU A 238 -0.93 10.25 -18.44
N CYS A 239 -1.54 10.20 -19.62
CA CYS A 239 -2.99 10.14 -19.79
C CYS A 239 -3.53 8.72 -20.08
N GLY A 240 -2.68 7.82 -20.55
CA GLY A 240 -3.05 6.46 -20.90
C GLY A 240 -3.35 5.62 -19.66
N GLU A 241 -4.56 5.09 -19.60
CA GLU A 241 -5.00 4.18 -18.54
C GLU A 241 -4.46 2.77 -18.73
N LEU A 242 -4.60 1.93 -17.71
CA LEU A 242 -4.31 0.50 -17.80
C LEU A 242 -5.53 -0.24 -18.37
N ASP A 243 -5.29 -1.07 -19.40
CA ASP A 243 -6.31 -1.99 -19.87
C ASP A 243 -6.36 -3.25 -19.00
N LEU A 244 -7.48 -3.44 -18.31
CA LEU A 244 -7.74 -4.62 -17.50
C LEU A 244 -8.43 -5.75 -18.28
N SER A 245 -8.82 -5.52 -19.54
CA SER A 245 -9.63 -6.48 -20.32
C SER A 245 -8.93 -7.82 -20.55
N ASN A 246 -7.61 -7.79 -20.73
CA ASN A 246 -6.78 -8.96 -20.97
C ASN A 246 -6.07 -9.48 -19.71
N THR A 247 -6.33 -8.89 -18.54
CA THR A 247 -5.75 -9.33 -17.27
C THR A 247 -6.46 -10.60 -16.79
N PRO A 248 -5.72 -11.65 -16.34
CA PRO A 248 -6.32 -12.85 -15.78
C PRO A 248 -7.36 -12.52 -14.67
N PRO A 249 -8.50 -13.22 -14.61
CA PRO A 249 -9.62 -12.84 -13.73
C PRO A 249 -9.27 -12.64 -12.25
N VAL A 250 -8.48 -13.52 -11.64
CA VAL A 250 -8.11 -13.39 -10.22
C VAL A 250 -7.22 -12.17 -9.97
N LEU A 251 -6.25 -11.92 -10.86
CA LEU A 251 -5.37 -10.76 -10.77
C LEU A 251 -6.16 -9.46 -11.01
N ARG A 252 -7.09 -9.49 -11.97
CA ARG A 252 -7.99 -8.36 -12.25
C ARG A 252 -8.86 -8.04 -11.04
N LEU A 253 -9.44 -9.05 -10.38
CA LEU A 253 -10.23 -8.89 -9.17
C LEU A 253 -9.44 -8.21 -8.06
N LEU A 254 -8.24 -8.73 -7.74
CA LEU A 254 -7.37 -8.14 -6.72
C LEU A 254 -7.03 -6.67 -7.02
N ILE A 255 -6.74 -6.36 -8.29
CA ILE A 255 -6.44 -5.00 -8.73
C ILE A 255 -7.66 -4.09 -8.62
N GLU A 256 -8.84 -4.53 -9.08
CA GLU A 256 -10.08 -3.75 -8.99
C GLU A 256 -10.46 -3.48 -7.52
N CYS A 257 -10.21 -4.42 -6.60
CA CYS A 257 -10.40 -4.24 -5.16
C CYS A 257 -9.37 -3.30 -4.50
N LEU A 258 -8.10 -3.35 -4.90
CA LEU A 258 -7.04 -2.51 -4.31
C LEU A 258 -7.05 -1.07 -4.84
N ARG A 259 -7.39 -0.88 -6.12
CA ARG A 259 -7.33 0.42 -6.83
C ARG A 259 -7.94 1.61 -6.07
N PRO A 260 -9.07 1.50 -5.36
CA PRO A 260 -9.65 2.61 -4.60
C PRO A 260 -8.78 3.09 -3.43
N HIS A 261 -7.78 2.31 -3.00
CA HIS A 261 -6.93 2.56 -1.84
C HIS A 261 -5.48 2.88 -2.22
N ILE A 262 -5.19 2.96 -3.52
CA ILE A 262 -3.85 3.24 -4.03
C ILE A 262 -3.61 4.74 -4.03
N VAL A 263 -2.47 5.15 -3.49
CA VAL A 263 -1.99 6.54 -3.59
C VAL A 263 -1.97 6.99 -5.06
N PRO A 264 -2.73 8.02 -5.45
CA PRO A 264 -2.78 8.46 -6.84
C PRO A 264 -1.40 8.80 -7.41
N HIS A 265 -1.17 8.41 -8.67
CA HIS A 265 0.10 8.59 -9.37
C HIS A 265 0.65 10.03 -9.27
N MET A 266 -0.22 11.05 -9.31
CA MET A 266 0.21 12.45 -9.21
C MET A 266 0.82 12.79 -7.83
N ILE A 267 0.32 12.21 -6.74
CA ILE A 267 0.87 12.37 -5.39
C ILE A 267 2.21 11.63 -5.29
N HIS A 268 2.29 10.44 -5.88
CA HIS A 268 3.52 9.66 -5.97
C HIS A 268 4.62 10.40 -6.74
N LYS A 269 4.30 10.96 -7.91
CA LYS A 269 5.21 11.73 -8.78
C LYS A 269 5.79 12.97 -8.09
N LEU A 270 5.05 13.57 -7.17
CA LEU A 270 5.50 14.72 -6.38
C LEU A 270 6.29 14.33 -5.12
N GLY A 271 6.52 13.03 -4.87
CA GLY A 271 7.23 12.54 -3.69
C GLY A 271 6.43 12.76 -2.39
N LEU A 272 5.10 12.81 -2.47
CA LEU A 272 4.22 13.10 -1.35
C LEU A 272 3.55 11.85 -0.76
N SER A 273 3.86 10.65 -1.25
CA SER A 273 3.29 9.38 -0.76
C SER A 273 3.44 9.19 0.75
N GLY A 274 4.60 9.55 1.33
CA GLY A 274 4.82 9.45 2.77
C GLY A 274 3.98 10.42 3.63
N LYS A 275 3.33 11.40 3.01
CA LYS A 275 2.41 12.34 3.70
C LYS A 275 0.94 11.97 3.53
N PHE A 276 0.66 10.91 2.80
CA PHE A 276 -0.69 10.57 2.35
C PHE A 276 -1.49 9.82 3.40
N PHE A 277 -0.86 8.83 4.04
CA PHE A 277 -1.45 8.08 5.12
C PHE A 277 -1.25 8.81 6.44
N ASP A 278 -2.20 8.68 7.36
CA ASP A 278 -2.03 9.20 8.72
C ASP A 278 -0.97 8.40 9.48
N GLU A 279 -0.42 8.99 10.54
CA GLU A 279 0.58 8.35 11.40
C GLU A 279 0.05 8.28 12.83
N HIS A 280 0.12 7.09 13.40
CA HIS A 280 -0.39 6.77 14.72
C HIS A 280 0.76 6.45 15.66
N LYS A 281 0.65 6.93 16.90
CA LYS A 281 1.60 6.57 17.96
C LYS A 281 1.29 5.15 18.43
N VAL A 282 2.24 4.24 18.27
CA VAL A 282 2.11 2.82 18.67
C VAL A 282 3.01 2.43 19.85
N GLY A 283 3.73 3.40 20.42
CA GLY A 283 4.60 3.15 21.56
C GLY A 283 5.55 4.30 21.86
N TRP A 284 6.49 4.03 22.76
CA TRP A 284 7.58 4.92 23.12
C TRP A 284 8.89 4.13 23.07
N ASP A 285 9.92 4.75 22.51
CA ASP A 285 11.29 4.25 22.54
C ASP A 285 12.01 4.94 23.69
N ASP A 286 12.26 4.19 24.77
CA ASP A 286 12.92 4.70 25.98
C ASP A 286 14.41 5.03 25.76
N ILE A 287 15.05 4.45 24.73
CA ILE A 287 16.47 4.68 24.43
C ILE A 287 16.62 5.98 23.65
N LEU A 288 15.73 6.22 22.68
CA LEU A 288 15.76 7.40 21.83
C LEU A 288 14.92 8.57 22.37
N ASP A 289 14.18 8.35 23.47
CA ASP A 289 13.22 9.25 24.09
C ASP A 289 12.22 9.84 23.07
N LYS A 290 11.62 8.95 22.25
CA LYS A 290 10.74 9.34 21.14
C LYS A 290 9.54 8.44 21.00
N ALA A 291 8.42 9.02 20.58
CA ALA A 291 7.24 8.26 20.19
C ALA A 291 7.55 7.38 18.97
N ILE A 292 7.15 6.12 19.03
CA ILE A 292 7.18 5.21 17.89
C ILE A 292 5.94 5.50 17.06
N MET A 293 6.13 6.10 15.89
CA MET A 293 5.06 6.41 14.95
C MET A 293 4.97 5.32 13.89
N ARG A 294 3.76 4.93 13.51
CA ARG A 294 3.49 4.04 12.38
C ARG A 294 2.42 4.61 11.48
N SER A 295 2.65 4.53 10.19
CA SER A 295 1.69 5.00 9.20
C SER A 295 0.58 3.99 8.96
N GLU A 296 -0.63 4.47 8.69
CA GLU A 296 -1.72 3.66 8.14
C GLU A 296 -1.29 2.99 6.83
N ARG A 297 -1.86 1.81 6.55
CA ARG A 297 -1.60 1.06 5.31
C ARG A 297 -2.86 0.38 4.84
N ALA A 298 -3.08 0.35 3.52
CA ALA A 298 -4.16 -0.45 2.96
C ALA A 298 -3.90 -1.94 3.23
N ARG A 299 -4.92 -2.66 3.72
CA ARG A 299 -4.89 -4.12 3.84
C ARG A 299 -6.08 -4.70 3.10
N LEU A 300 -5.79 -5.72 2.28
CA LEU A 300 -6.80 -6.54 1.61
C LEU A 300 -6.97 -7.86 2.35
N VAL A 301 -8.21 -8.21 2.63
CA VAL A 301 -8.63 -9.46 3.25
C VAL A 301 -9.68 -10.14 2.38
N ILE A 302 -9.47 -11.40 2.03
CA ILE A 302 -10.45 -12.28 1.40
C ILE A 302 -11.13 -13.06 2.52
N ARG A 303 -12.45 -12.93 2.62
CA ARG A 303 -13.24 -13.52 3.69
C ARG A 303 -13.83 -14.87 3.25
N THR A 304 -14.11 -15.70 4.23
CA THR A 304 -14.75 -17.03 4.07
C THR A 304 -16.13 -16.97 3.41
N ASP A 305 -16.85 -15.85 3.53
CA ASP A 305 -18.11 -15.60 2.82
C ASP A 305 -17.92 -15.25 1.33
N GLY A 306 -16.67 -15.17 0.86
CA GLY A 306 -16.30 -14.85 -0.51
C GLY A 306 -16.19 -13.35 -0.81
N SER A 307 -16.52 -12.47 0.14
CA SER A 307 -16.33 -11.02 0.00
C SER A 307 -14.86 -10.63 0.21
N ILE A 308 -14.49 -9.46 -0.31
CA ILE A 308 -13.15 -8.89 -0.15
C ILE A 308 -13.26 -7.55 0.56
N LEU A 309 -12.60 -7.43 1.72
CA LEU A 309 -12.51 -6.22 2.52
C LEU A 309 -11.17 -5.52 2.26
N VAL A 310 -11.22 -4.23 1.93
CA VAL A 310 -10.02 -3.38 1.86
C VAL A 310 -10.23 -2.14 2.70
N SER A 311 -9.34 -1.89 3.67
CA SER A 311 -9.36 -0.69 4.51
C SER A 311 -7.99 -0.38 5.08
N LYS A 312 -7.85 0.75 5.81
CA LYS A 312 -6.56 1.21 6.35
C LYS A 312 -6.32 0.66 7.76
N THR A 313 -5.16 0.05 7.97
CA THR A 313 -4.74 -0.43 9.29
C THR A 313 -4.52 0.73 10.26
N LEU A 314 -4.60 0.46 11.57
CA LEU A 314 -4.40 1.44 12.66
C LEU A 314 -5.48 2.53 12.75
N SER A 315 -6.58 2.40 12.02
CA SER A 315 -7.67 3.38 11.99
C SER A 315 -8.96 2.75 12.51
N ASP A 316 -9.66 3.41 13.43
CA ASP A 316 -10.98 2.97 13.90
C ASP A 316 -12.07 3.22 12.84
N ALA A 317 -11.84 4.20 11.96
CA ALA A 317 -12.62 4.45 10.76
C ALA A 317 -11.72 4.96 9.64
N SER A 318 -11.89 4.45 8.42
CA SER A 318 -11.18 4.91 7.23
C SER A 318 -11.96 4.55 5.97
N LEU A 319 -11.52 5.03 4.80
CA LEU A 319 -12.02 4.52 3.52
C LEU A 319 -12.01 2.99 3.57
N THR A 320 -13.18 2.39 3.45
CA THR A 320 -13.41 0.95 3.56
C THR A 320 -14.20 0.49 2.35
N THR A 321 -13.70 -0.51 1.63
CA THR A 321 -14.39 -1.08 0.48
C THR A 321 -14.71 -2.54 0.75
N ILE A 322 -15.99 -2.90 0.58
CA ILE A 322 -16.45 -4.28 0.54
C ILE A 322 -16.75 -4.60 -0.92
N SER A 323 -16.06 -5.59 -1.45
CA SER A 323 -16.27 -6.08 -2.81
C SER A 323 -16.94 -7.44 -2.76
N ILE A 324 -17.99 -7.63 -3.54
CA ILE A 324 -18.69 -8.90 -3.74
C ILE A 324 -18.28 -9.42 -5.13
N PRO A 325 -17.33 -10.36 -5.22
CA PRO A 325 -16.89 -10.90 -6.49
C PRO A 325 -18.01 -11.66 -7.20
N LYS A 326 -18.07 -11.55 -8.52
CA LYS A 326 -18.97 -12.37 -9.37
C LYS A 326 -18.54 -13.84 -9.36
N ASN A 327 -17.23 -14.07 -9.22
CA ASN A 327 -16.63 -15.38 -9.01
C ASN A 327 -15.80 -15.33 -7.70
N PRO A 328 -16.38 -15.70 -6.55
CA PRO A 328 -15.70 -15.66 -5.26
C PRO A 328 -14.52 -16.64 -5.19
N ILE A 329 -13.50 -16.27 -4.41
CA ILE A 329 -12.34 -17.12 -4.10
C ILE A 329 -12.67 -17.90 -2.83
N ALA A 330 -12.68 -19.23 -2.91
CA ALA A 330 -12.95 -20.07 -1.75
C ALA A 330 -11.71 -20.17 -0.85
N VAL A 331 -11.85 -19.77 0.42
CA VAL A 331 -10.76 -19.77 1.40
C VAL A 331 -11.17 -20.54 2.66
N PRO A 332 -10.26 -21.30 3.29
CA PRO A 332 -10.58 -22.11 4.47
C PRO A 332 -10.77 -21.28 5.75
N SER A 333 -10.19 -20.09 5.77
CA SER A 333 -10.25 -19.07 6.81
C SER A 333 -10.12 -17.70 6.14
N ASP A 334 -10.44 -16.63 6.86
CA ASP A 334 -10.23 -15.28 6.33
C ASP A 334 -8.71 -15.07 6.17
N ILE A 335 -8.27 -14.69 4.97
CA ILE A 335 -6.85 -14.54 4.63
C ILE A 335 -6.52 -13.12 4.15
N LEU A 336 -5.34 -12.61 4.53
CA LEU A 336 -4.84 -11.28 4.15
C LEU A 336 -3.71 -11.36 3.14
N LEU A 337 -3.68 -10.42 2.19
CA LEU A 337 -2.57 -10.25 1.25
C LEU A 337 -1.35 -9.65 1.97
N ARG A 338 -0.18 -10.27 1.80
CA ARG A 338 1.07 -9.80 2.42
C ARG A 338 1.36 -8.34 2.08
N GLY A 339 1.70 -7.55 3.11
CA GLY A 339 1.92 -6.10 2.98
C GLY A 339 2.92 -5.71 1.89
N SER A 340 4.03 -6.44 1.78
CA SER A 340 5.09 -6.19 0.77
C SER A 340 4.69 -6.58 -0.65
N ASP A 341 3.80 -7.57 -0.83
CA ASP A 341 3.29 -7.95 -2.14
C ASP A 341 2.22 -6.97 -2.61
N ARG A 342 1.33 -6.54 -1.71
CA ARG A 342 0.38 -5.46 -1.97
C ARG A 342 1.09 -4.17 -2.38
N TYR A 343 2.12 -3.74 -1.64
CA TYR A 343 2.95 -2.59 -2.03
C TYR A 343 3.60 -2.75 -3.41
N TRP A 344 4.07 -3.95 -3.74
CA TRP A 344 4.65 -4.22 -5.06
C TRP A 344 3.60 -4.13 -6.17
N ILE A 345 2.39 -4.64 -5.96
CA ILE A 345 1.27 -4.50 -6.92
C ILE A 345 0.96 -3.02 -7.15
N GLU A 346 0.82 -2.25 -6.07
CA GLU A 346 0.48 -0.82 -6.13
C GLU A 346 1.53 -0.02 -6.89
N ASN A 347 2.81 -0.26 -6.63
CA ASN A 347 3.87 0.53 -7.24
C ASN A 347 4.26 0.03 -8.63
N ILE A 348 4.47 -1.26 -8.79
CA ILE A 348 5.02 -1.82 -10.04
C ILE A 348 3.91 -2.09 -11.05
N LEU A 349 2.87 -2.84 -10.67
CA LEU A 349 1.82 -3.17 -11.63
C LEU A 349 0.95 -1.95 -11.97
N MET A 350 0.61 -1.14 -10.96
CA MET A 350 -0.30 -0.02 -11.12
C MET A 350 0.40 1.31 -11.43
N ASN A 351 1.21 1.84 -10.51
CA ASN A 351 1.81 3.18 -10.68
C ASN A 351 2.84 3.24 -11.82
N GLU A 352 3.67 2.21 -11.99
CA GLU A 352 4.59 2.08 -13.14
C GLU A 352 3.92 1.47 -14.38
N SER A 353 2.62 1.14 -14.28
CA SER A 353 1.82 0.60 -15.39
C SER A 353 2.37 -0.70 -15.99
N GLN A 354 3.09 -1.53 -15.21
CA GLN A 354 3.67 -2.77 -15.71
C GLN A 354 2.68 -3.93 -15.79
N LEU A 355 1.42 -3.78 -15.34
CA LEU A 355 0.42 -4.84 -15.38
C LEU A 355 0.33 -5.62 -16.71
N PRO A 356 0.37 -4.99 -17.90
CA PRO A 356 0.28 -5.71 -19.17
C PRO A 356 1.47 -6.65 -19.46
N LEU A 357 2.55 -6.54 -18.68
CA LEU A 357 3.73 -7.38 -18.80
C LEU A 357 3.63 -8.67 -17.98
N PHE A 358 2.59 -8.85 -17.18
CA PHE A 358 2.43 -9.98 -16.27
C PHE A 358 1.20 -10.81 -16.60
N SER A 359 1.34 -12.13 -16.46
CA SER A 359 0.24 -13.08 -16.35
C SER A 359 0.28 -13.76 -14.97
N CYS A 360 -0.70 -14.61 -14.67
CA CYS A 360 -0.72 -15.35 -13.42
C CYS A 360 -1.14 -16.82 -13.60
N GLU A 361 -0.64 -17.65 -12.69
CA GLU A 361 -0.93 -19.08 -12.60
C GLU A 361 -1.41 -19.37 -11.16
N PRO A 362 -2.64 -19.87 -10.96
CA PRO A 362 -3.70 -20.05 -11.97
C PRO A 362 -4.35 -18.71 -12.35
N SER A 363 -5.19 -18.70 -13.39
CA SER A 363 -5.81 -17.47 -13.89
C SER A 363 -7.07 -17.01 -13.13
N ASN A 364 -7.74 -17.93 -12.45
CA ASN A 364 -9.09 -17.73 -11.91
C ASN A 364 -9.21 -17.89 -10.39
N ASP A 365 -8.17 -18.37 -9.72
CA ASP A 365 -8.22 -18.69 -8.29
C ASP A 365 -6.84 -18.48 -7.62
N LEU A 366 -6.74 -18.80 -6.34
CA LEU A 366 -5.48 -18.95 -5.62
C LEU A 366 -5.15 -20.42 -5.45
N ILE A 367 -3.86 -20.76 -5.41
CA ILE A 367 -3.40 -22.12 -5.07
C ILE A 367 -2.91 -22.17 -3.64
N ASP A 368 -2.85 -23.38 -3.08
CA ASP A 368 -2.16 -23.60 -1.81
C ASP A 368 -0.71 -23.16 -1.92
N ALA A 369 -0.20 -22.53 -0.86
CA ALA A 369 1.21 -22.25 -0.78
C ALA A 369 2.00 -23.56 -0.58
N ASP A 370 3.28 -23.55 -0.95
CA ASP A 370 4.16 -24.70 -0.76
C ASP A 370 4.22 -25.09 0.73
N GLU A 371 4.31 -26.39 1.04
CA GLU A 371 4.24 -26.91 2.42
C GLU A 371 5.29 -26.33 3.38
N ASP A 372 6.38 -25.77 2.85
CA ASP A 372 7.43 -25.10 3.63
C ASP A 372 7.12 -23.63 3.96
N LYS A 373 6.00 -23.07 3.48
CA LYS A 373 5.60 -21.67 3.67
C LYS A 373 4.52 -21.51 4.74
N SER A 374 4.54 -20.33 5.37
CA SER A 374 3.51 -19.90 6.35
C SER A 374 2.23 -19.38 5.71
N ALA A 375 2.28 -19.11 4.41
CA ALA A 375 1.14 -18.60 3.69
C ALA A 375 0.12 -19.73 3.53
N THR A 376 -1.16 -19.39 3.61
CA THR A 376 -2.25 -20.32 3.36
C THR A 376 -2.43 -20.51 1.85
N LYS A 377 -2.35 -19.40 1.11
CA LYS A 377 -2.56 -19.37 -0.34
C LYS A 377 -1.47 -18.54 -1.03
N GLN A 378 -1.26 -18.77 -2.31
CA GLN A 378 -0.38 -17.98 -3.16
C GLN A 378 -0.97 -17.79 -4.56
N LEU A 379 -0.49 -16.76 -5.26
CA LEU A 379 -0.69 -16.57 -6.69
C LEU A 379 0.68 -16.33 -7.34
N LYS A 380 1.00 -17.11 -8.36
CA LYS A 380 2.26 -16.97 -9.10
C LYS A 380 2.05 -16.00 -10.25
N LEU A 381 2.83 -14.93 -10.30
CA LEU A 381 2.88 -13.96 -11.38
C LEU A 381 4.07 -14.27 -12.27
N VAL A 382 3.88 -14.26 -13.59
CA VAL A 382 4.95 -14.55 -14.57
C VAL A 382 5.10 -13.35 -15.50
N SER A 383 6.31 -12.79 -15.54
CA SER A 383 6.67 -11.74 -16.50
C SER A 383 6.72 -12.33 -17.91
N GLN A 384 5.89 -11.81 -18.80
CA GLN A 384 5.86 -12.19 -20.21
C GLN A 384 7.09 -11.68 -20.98
N SER A 385 7.85 -10.74 -20.43
CA SER A 385 9.08 -10.22 -21.03
C SER A 385 10.32 -11.02 -20.65
N SER A 386 10.47 -11.34 -19.37
CA SER A 386 11.68 -11.97 -18.82
C SER A 386 11.52 -13.45 -18.47
N GLY A 387 10.28 -13.95 -18.40
CA GLY A 387 9.97 -15.27 -17.84
C GLY A 387 10.14 -15.35 -16.32
N HIS A 388 10.59 -14.28 -15.67
CA HIS A 388 10.76 -14.24 -14.22
C HIS A 388 9.40 -14.39 -13.52
N SER A 389 9.35 -15.27 -12.52
CA SER A 389 8.16 -15.49 -11.71
C SER A 389 8.29 -14.87 -10.33
N ARG A 390 7.21 -14.25 -9.84
CA ARG A 390 7.05 -13.76 -8.48
C ARG A 390 5.80 -14.37 -7.86
N ASN A 391 5.92 -14.95 -6.67
CA ASN A 391 4.75 -15.37 -5.90
C ASN A 391 4.28 -14.20 -5.02
N ILE A 392 2.97 -13.98 -5.00
CA ILE A 392 2.31 -13.16 -3.99
C ILE A 392 1.62 -14.08 -2.98
N TYR A 393 1.73 -13.76 -1.70
CA TYR A 393 1.31 -14.65 -0.62
C TYR A 393 0.15 -14.10 0.19
N PHE A 394 -0.71 -15.00 0.64
CA PHE A 394 -1.84 -14.71 1.52
C PHE A 394 -1.72 -15.53 2.80
N TYR A 395 -1.97 -14.87 3.93
CA TYR A 395 -1.79 -15.45 5.26
C TYR A 395 -3.09 -15.45 6.04
N ASP A 396 -3.24 -16.41 6.94
CA ASP A 396 -4.37 -16.43 7.88
C ASP A 396 -4.47 -15.12 8.69
N THR A 397 -5.67 -14.59 8.81
CA THR A 397 -5.94 -13.39 9.61
C THR A 397 -5.80 -13.62 11.11
N ASP A 398 -5.76 -14.86 11.60
CA ASP A 398 -5.38 -15.21 12.98
C ASP A 398 -3.96 -14.74 13.34
N LEU A 399 -3.12 -14.41 12.36
CA LEU A 399 -1.83 -13.78 12.59
C LEU A 399 -1.96 -12.32 13.08
N ILE A 400 -3.12 -11.69 12.93
CA ILE A 400 -3.44 -10.36 13.44
C ILE A 400 -3.69 -10.47 14.95
N LYS A 401 -2.62 -10.51 15.74
CA LYS A 401 -2.69 -10.58 17.22
C LYS A 401 -2.28 -9.30 17.95
N SER A 402 -1.94 -8.26 17.19
CA SER A 402 -1.47 -6.99 17.76
C SER A 402 -2.61 -5.99 17.84
N GLU A 403 -2.70 -5.27 18.96
CA GLU A 403 -3.52 -4.06 19.13
C GLU A 403 -3.16 -2.94 18.12
N HIS A 404 -2.07 -3.10 17.36
CA HIS A 404 -1.61 -2.20 16.31
C HIS A 404 -1.67 -2.84 14.91
N SER A 405 -2.44 -3.92 14.74
CA SER A 405 -2.63 -4.58 13.45
C SER A 405 -4.10 -4.67 13.02
N TYR A 406 -5.02 -3.95 13.66
CA TYR A 406 -6.43 -3.92 13.29
C TYR A 406 -6.69 -3.07 12.04
N GLN A 407 -7.86 -3.28 11.42
CA GLN A 407 -8.40 -2.43 10.35
C GLN A 407 -9.92 -2.29 10.56
N PRO A 408 -10.56 -1.21 10.08
CA PRO A 408 -11.98 -1.03 10.24
C PRO A 408 -12.78 -1.86 9.23
N MET A 409 -13.97 -2.26 9.64
CA MET A 409 -15.02 -2.85 8.80
C MET A 409 -16.35 -2.18 9.10
N ILE A 410 -17.25 -2.14 8.11
CA ILE A 410 -18.63 -1.71 8.32
C ILE A 410 -19.38 -2.79 9.09
N VAL A 411 -20.10 -2.39 10.14
CA VAL A 411 -20.91 -3.30 10.97
C VAL A 411 -22.41 -3.18 10.72
N ASP A 412 -22.87 -1.99 10.35
CA ASP A 412 -24.27 -1.70 10.07
C ASP A 412 -24.34 -0.54 9.07
N ASP A 413 -24.91 -0.78 7.89
CA ASP A 413 -25.19 0.26 6.90
C ASP A 413 -26.70 0.53 6.76
N SER A 414 -27.53 -0.03 7.65
CA SER A 414 -28.98 0.14 7.63
C SER A 414 -29.43 1.55 8.00
N MET A 415 -28.51 2.39 8.52
CA MET A 415 -28.74 3.81 8.67
C MET A 415 -28.98 4.43 7.29
N GLY A 416 -30.23 4.82 7.04
CA GLY A 416 -30.66 5.44 5.79
C GLY A 416 -29.81 6.65 5.38
N TYR A 417 -29.93 7.02 4.11
CA TYR A 417 -29.17 8.12 3.52
C TYR A 417 -30.03 9.37 3.44
N ALA A 418 -29.44 10.53 3.76
CA ALA A 418 -30.11 11.82 3.65
C ALA A 418 -30.25 12.26 2.17
N TRP A 419 -29.40 11.74 1.29
CA TRP A 419 -29.41 12.03 -0.13
C TRP A 419 -28.80 10.89 -0.95
N GLU A 420 -29.22 10.77 -2.21
CA GLU A 420 -28.72 9.80 -3.19
C GLU A 420 -28.54 10.49 -4.55
N ILE A 421 -27.44 10.18 -5.24
CA ILE A 421 -27.18 10.54 -6.62
C ILE A 421 -26.96 9.25 -7.41
N ARG A 422 -27.84 8.95 -8.36
CA ARG A 422 -27.64 7.89 -9.36
C ARG A 422 -27.03 8.52 -10.60
N ALA A 423 -25.76 8.24 -10.86
CA ALA A 423 -24.97 8.95 -11.86
C ALA A 423 -24.43 8.00 -12.93
N LYS A 424 -24.41 8.48 -14.17
CA LYS A 424 -23.63 7.87 -15.25
C LYS A 424 -22.16 8.12 -15.06
N LYS A 425 -21.32 7.28 -15.67
CA LYS A 425 -19.85 7.45 -15.64
C LYS A 425 -19.43 8.86 -16.07
N LYS A 426 -20.10 9.42 -17.07
CA LYS A 426 -19.84 10.76 -17.58
C LYS A 426 -20.03 11.86 -16.53
N PHE A 427 -21.01 11.73 -15.64
CA PHE A 427 -21.20 12.67 -14.54
C PHE A 427 -20.02 12.60 -13.56
N ILE A 428 -19.59 11.40 -13.19
CA ILE A 428 -18.42 11.18 -12.31
C ILE A 428 -17.15 11.76 -12.91
N ASP A 429 -16.93 11.56 -14.21
CA ASP A 429 -15.76 12.12 -14.92
C ASP A 429 -15.77 13.65 -14.92
N ARG A 430 -16.96 14.25 -15.09
CA ARG A 430 -17.14 15.71 -15.06
C ARG A 430 -16.89 16.24 -13.64
N PHE A 431 -17.47 15.61 -12.62
CA PHE A 431 -17.24 15.94 -11.22
C PHE A 431 -15.76 15.86 -10.84
N TYR A 432 -15.08 14.78 -11.24
CA TYR A 432 -13.65 14.62 -10.99
C TYR A 432 -12.84 15.75 -11.63
N ARG A 433 -13.01 16.01 -12.94
CA ARG A 433 -12.23 17.03 -13.66
C ARG A 433 -12.49 18.46 -13.17
N GLN A 434 -13.75 18.78 -12.88
CA GLN A 434 -14.15 20.13 -12.45
C GLN A 434 -13.77 20.38 -10.99
N SER A 435 -14.04 19.42 -10.11
CA SER A 435 -14.02 19.63 -8.67
C SER A 435 -12.83 18.96 -7.99
N VAL A 436 -12.70 17.63 -8.08
CA VAL A 436 -11.67 16.86 -7.34
C VAL A 436 -10.26 17.18 -7.85
N GLN A 437 -10.04 17.15 -9.16
CA GLN A 437 -8.76 17.47 -9.78
C GLN A 437 -8.39 18.94 -9.59
N GLY A 438 -9.38 19.84 -9.65
CA GLY A 438 -9.20 21.27 -9.37
C GLY A 438 -8.75 21.49 -7.92
N TRP A 439 -9.41 20.85 -6.96
CA TRP A 439 -9.04 20.88 -5.55
C TRP A 439 -7.62 20.37 -5.34
N LEU A 440 -7.32 19.17 -5.86
CA LEU A 440 -6.01 18.55 -5.72
C LEU A 440 -4.91 19.44 -6.28
N THR A 441 -5.08 20.02 -7.47
CA THR A 441 -4.09 20.93 -8.06
C THR A 441 -3.79 22.15 -7.17
N GLY A 442 -4.80 22.69 -6.49
CA GLY A 442 -4.64 23.82 -5.56
C GLY A 442 -4.06 23.44 -4.19
N ALA A 443 -4.46 22.28 -3.66
CA ALA A 443 -4.16 21.86 -2.29
C ALA A 443 -2.95 20.93 -2.15
N ILE A 444 -2.43 20.35 -3.25
CA ILE A 444 -1.40 19.29 -3.21
C ILE A 444 -0.10 19.71 -2.51
N LYS A 445 0.25 21.00 -2.48
CA LYS A 445 1.43 21.50 -1.74
C LYS A 445 1.21 21.57 -0.23
N TYR A 446 -0.04 21.44 0.22
CA TYR A 446 -0.49 21.65 1.58
C TYR A 446 -1.37 20.50 2.11
N LEU A 447 -1.22 19.27 1.59
CA LEU A 447 -2.09 18.11 1.89
C LEU A 447 -2.42 17.89 3.38
N ARG A 448 -1.51 18.23 4.32
CA ARG A 448 -1.71 18.09 5.78
C ARG A 448 -1.99 19.41 6.51
N ASN A 449 -2.27 20.50 5.80
CA ASN A 449 -2.66 21.75 6.46
C ASN A 449 -4.07 21.61 7.02
N LYS A 450 -4.31 22.07 8.26
CA LYS A 450 -5.65 22.11 8.88
C LYS A 450 -6.66 22.86 8.00
N LYS A 451 -6.20 23.83 7.21
CA LYS A 451 -7.01 24.58 6.24
C LYS A 451 -7.45 23.77 5.01
N SER A 452 -7.01 22.52 4.87
CA SER A 452 -7.36 21.64 3.75
C SER A 452 -7.60 20.20 4.24
N SER A 453 -7.99 20.03 5.51
CA SER A 453 -8.26 18.72 6.11
C SER A 453 -9.71 18.26 5.92
N ARG A 454 -10.58 19.11 5.38
CA ARG A 454 -12.02 18.85 5.26
C ARG A 454 -12.57 19.35 3.93
N VAL A 455 -13.39 18.52 3.30
CA VAL A 455 -14.24 18.89 2.15
C VAL A 455 -15.67 18.45 2.40
N ALA A 456 -16.63 19.22 1.90
CA ALA A 456 -18.04 18.90 1.98
C ALA A 456 -18.58 18.53 0.60
N PHE A 457 -19.32 17.42 0.54
CA PHE A 457 -20.21 17.09 -0.57
C PHE A 457 -21.54 17.76 -0.30
N ALA A 458 -21.79 18.91 -0.93
CA ALA A 458 -23.05 19.63 -0.80
C ALA A 458 -23.94 19.29 -2.00
N VAL A 459 -25.10 18.69 -1.73
CA VAL A 459 -26.01 18.19 -2.77
C VAL A 459 -27.21 19.11 -2.87
N GLY A 460 -27.37 19.73 -4.04
CA GLY A 460 -28.55 20.49 -4.40
C GLY A 460 -29.56 19.65 -5.16
N THR A 461 -30.69 20.23 -5.55
CA THR A 461 -31.75 19.51 -6.29
C THR A 461 -31.34 19.05 -7.68
N ASP A 462 -30.33 19.69 -8.28
CA ASP A 462 -29.88 19.46 -9.66
C ASP A 462 -28.34 19.45 -9.81
N HIS A 463 -27.59 19.48 -8.71
CA HIS A 463 -26.13 19.59 -8.76
C HIS A 463 -25.42 19.00 -7.53
N LEU A 464 -24.14 18.72 -7.71
CA LEU A 464 -23.20 18.37 -6.64
C LEU A 464 -22.07 19.41 -6.59
N GLU A 465 -21.74 19.89 -5.39
CA GLU A 465 -20.57 20.74 -5.13
C GLU A 465 -19.57 20.02 -4.22
N LEU A 466 -18.28 20.20 -4.51
CA LEU A 466 -17.20 19.90 -3.58
C LEU A 466 -16.71 21.21 -2.96
N GLN A 467 -17.02 21.42 -1.69
CA GLN A 467 -16.68 22.65 -0.98
C GLN A 467 -15.49 22.45 -0.06
N SER A 468 -14.45 23.27 -0.19
CA SER A 468 -13.30 23.27 0.71
C SER A 468 -13.60 23.99 2.01
N HIS A 469 -13.15 23.45 3.13
CA HIS A 469 -13.20 24.17 4.41
C HIS A 469 -12.00 25.11 4.59
N TYR A 470 -12.22 26.34 5.08
CA TYR A 470 -11.19 27.32 5.42
C TYR A 470 -11.42 27.88 6.83
N GLU A 471 -10.42 27.74 7.69
CA GLU A 471 -10.38 28.44 8.98
C GLU A 471 -9.90 29.89 8.76
N SER A 472 -10.84 30.83 8.72
CA SER A 472 -10.59 32.27 8.68
C SER A 472 -11.87 33.03 9.04
N ASP A 473 -11.73 34.15 9.76
CA ASP A 473 -12.85 34.88 10.38
C ASP A 473 -13.75 35.64 9.39
N ASN A 474 -13.39 35.72 8.08
CA ASN A 474 -14.25 36.20 6.98
C ASN A 474 -13.49 36.24 5.62
N PRO A 475 -13.16 35.11 4.98
CA PRO A 475 -12.77 35.13 3.59
C PRO A 475 -14.01 35.39 2.70
N PRO A 476 -13.92 36.26 1.67
CA PRO A 476 -15.00 36.41 0.70
C PRO A 476 -15.35 35.06 0.06
N GLY A 477 -16.63 34.70 0.04
CA GLY A 477 -17.11 33.46 -0.58
C GLY A 477 -17.04 32.21 0.30
N VAL A 478 -17.01 32.36 1.63
CA VAL A 478 -17.10 31.27 2.61
C VAL A 478 -18.38 31.39 3.44
N ASN A 479 -19.07 30.28 3.68
CA ASN A 479 -20.30 30.24 4.47
C ASN A 479 -20.01 30.31 5.98
N LYS A 480 -21.06 30.43 6.80
CA LYS A 480 -20.96 30.50 8.27
C LYS A 480 -20.27 29.29 8.92
N ASP A 481 -20.22 28.16 8.22
CA ASP A 481 -19.62 26.91 8.68
C ASP A 481 -18.17 26.74 8.15
N GLY A 482 -17.59 27.78 7.54
CA GLY A 482 -16.21 27.78 7.06
C GLY A 482 -16.00 27.13 5.68
N PHE A 483 -17.05 26.79 4.92
CA PHE A 483 -16.92 26.17 3.60
C PHE A 483 -17.03 27.16 2.44
N THR A 484 -16.17 27.03 1.43
CA THR A 484 -16.22 27.86 0.21
C THR A 484 -17.44 27.59 -0.65
N HIS A 485 -17.97 28.65 -1.24
CA HIS A 485 -18.88 28.59 -2.37
C HIS A 485 -18.26 29.35 -3.55
N TYR A 486 -18.18 28.72 -4.72
CA TYR A 486 -17.48 29.27 -5.88
C TYR A 486 -18.33 29.19 -7.15
N GLY A 487 -19.30 30.09 -7.30
CA GLY A 487 -20.02 30.35 -8.56
C GLY A 487 -20.58 29.10 -9.30
N ASP A 488 -20.99 29.28 -10.55
CA ASP A 488 -21.52 28.17 -11.36
C ASP A 488 -20.42 27.16 -11.77
N ASP A 489 -19.15 27.58 -11.75
CA ASP A 489 -17.98 26.77 -12.13
C ASP A 489 -17.68 25.63 -11.14
N CYS A 490 -18.24 25.63 -9.92
CA CYS A 490 -18.03 24.59 -8.92
C CYS A 490 -19.22 23.65 -8.74
N LYS A 491 -20.30 23.87 -9.48
CA LYS A 491 -21.47 23.01 -9.56
C LYS A 491 -21.28 21.99 -10.66
N THR A 492 -21.20 20.73 -10.30
CA THR A 492 -21.40 19.66 -11.29
C THR A 492 -22.89 19.43 -11.43
N LEU A 493 -23.48 19.99 -12.48
CA LEU A 493 -24.89 19.80 -12.80
C LEU A 493 -25.17 18.32 -13.13
N ALA A 494 -26.29 17.81 -12.61
CA ALA A 494 -26.78 16.46 -12.87
C ALA A 494 -27.09 16.28 -14.37
N GLU A 495 -27.79 17.27 -14.95
CA GLU A 495 -28.29 17.23 -16.33
C GLU A 495 -28.98 15.88 -16.61
N ARG A 496 -28.78 15.31 -17.81
CA ARG A 496 -29.26 13.95 -18.17
C ARG A 496 -28.34 12.82 -17.69
N ASP A 497 -27.26 13.17 -17.01
CA ASP A 497 -26.19 12.23 -16.63
C ASP A 497 -26.29 11.81 -15.16
N ALA A 498 -27.21 12.38 -14.37
CA ALA A 498 -27.50 11.93 -13.01
C ALA A 498 -28.95 12.24 -12.57
N VAL A 499 -29.44 11.50 -11.58
CA VAL A 499 -30.71 11.73 -10.87
C VAL A 499 -30.40 11.91 -9.39
N ILE A 500 -30.93 12.98 -8.78
CA ILE A 500 -30.71 13.31 -7.38
C ILE A 500 -32.01 13.12 -6.59
N SER A 501 -31.91 12.46 -5.44
CA SER A 501 -32.99 12.29 -4.47
C SER A 501 -32.55 12.84 -3.11
N LEU A 502 -33.42 13.60 -2.46
CA LEU A 502 -33.15 14.29 -1.19
C LEU A 502 -34.24 13.96 -0.18
N GLU A 503 -33.86 13.56 1.03
CA GLU A 503 -34.81 13.37 2.13
C GLU A 503 -35.31 14.72 2.67
N PRO A 504 -36.61 14.90 2.95
CA PRO A 504 -37.13 16.13 3.53
C PRO A 504 -36.54 16.42 4.91
N ALA A 505 -36.26 17.69 5.19
CA ALA A 505 -35.82 18.20 6.51
C ALA A 505 -34.45 17.72 7.04
N THR A 506 -33.60 17.10 6.21
CA THR A 506 -32.22 16.73 6.57
C THR A 506 -31.18 17.66 5.95
N LYS A 507 -29.97 17.73 6.54
CA LYS A 507 -28.82 18.40 5.92
C LYS A 507 -28.29 17.54 4.78
N HIS A 508 -28.35 18.03 3.54
CA HIS A 508 -27.83 17.34 2.34
C HIS A 508 -26.34 17.61 2.13
N THR A 509 -25.57 17.44 3.21
CA THR A 509 -24.13 17.67 3.19
C THR A 509 -23.41 16.62 4.00
N THR A 510 -22.41 15.99 3.38
CA THR A 510 -21.51 15.05 4.07
C THR A 510 -20.10 15.61 4.02
N ILE A 511 -19.49 15.80 5.20
CA ILE A 511 -18.12 16.33 5.34
C ILE A 511 -17.17 15.15 5.48
N VAL A 512 -16.08 15.13 4.72
CA VAL A 512 -15.16 13.99 4.61
C VAL A 512 -13.71 14.45 4.52
N ALA A 513 -12.79 13.52 4.77
CA ALA A 513 -11.36 13.75 4.54
C ALA A 513 -11.06 13.85 3.04
N PRO A 514 -10.33 14.88 2.57
CA PRO A 514 -10.08 15.06 1.14
C PRO A 514 -9.24 13.94 0.52
N LEU A 515 -8.33 13.33 1.29
CA LEU A 515 -7.46 12.27 0.80
C LEU A 515 -8.27 11.02 0.42
N ASP A 516 -9.25 10.63 1.25
CA ASP A 516 -10.13 9.50 0.98
C ASP A 516 -10.97 9.73 -0.31
N ILE A 517 -11.38 10.98 -0.56
CA ILE A 517 -12.07 11.37 -1.81
C ILE A 517 -11.15 11.34 -3.02
N ILE A 518 -9.92 11.82 -2.86
CA ILE A 518 -8.94 11.83 -3.94
C ILE A 518 -8.57 10.41 -4.37
N GLU A 519 -8.38 9.49 -3.42
CA GLU A 519 -8.16 8.07 -3.70
C GLU A 519 -9.30 7.50 -4.54
N LEU A 520 -10.52 7.57 -4.01
CA LEU A 520 -11.68 6.94 -4.61
C LEU A 520 -12.06 7.57 -5.96
N PHE A 521 -12.20 8.89 -6.03
CA PHE A 521 -12.70 9.56 -7.24
C PHE A 521 -11.64 9.65 -8.35
N THR A 522 -10.34 9.65 -8.03
CA THR A 522 -9.30 9.49 -9.07
C THR A 522 -9.42 8.12 -9.73
N MET A 523 -9.63 7.08 -8.94
CA MET A 523 -9.86 5.73 -9.44
C MET A 523 -11.16 5.65 -10.23
N LEU A 524 -12.28 6.11 -9.67
CA LEU A 524 -13.60 6.03 -10.30
C LEU A 524 -13.64 6.76 -11.64
N ALA A 525 -12.99 7.92 -11.77
CA ALA A 525 -12.89 8.64 -13.05
C ALA A 525 -12.21 7.81 -14.16
N ARG A 526 -11.43 6.80 -13.78
CA ARG A 526 -10.61 5.98 -14.68
C ARG A 526 -11.03 4.51 -14.72
N ALA A 527 -12.02 4.11 -13.93
CA ALA A 527 -12.45 2.72 -13.80
C ALA A 527 -13.19 2.22 -15.05
N GLN A 528 -12.95 0.96 -15.42
CA GLN A 528 -13.73 0.22 -16.42
C GLN A 528 -14.99 -0.39 -15.77
N THR A 529 -16.00 0.44 -15.53
CA THR A 529 -17.31 0.04 -14.99
C THR A 529 -18.16 -0.69 -16.03
N VAL A 530 -18.93 -1.71 -15.61
CA VAL A 530 -19.81 -2.48 -16.52
C VAL A 530 -21.23 -1.96 -16.54
N CYS A 531 -21.71 -1.47 -15.41
CA CYS A 531 -22.95 -0.70 -15.34
C CYS A 531 -22.60 0.79 -15.56
N ASP A 532 -23.30 1.49 -16.45
CA ASP A 532 -23.21 2.95 -16.57
C ASP A 532 -23.99 3.65 -15.44
N GLU A 533 -24.09 3.02 -14.27
CA GLU A 533 -24.69 3.58 -13.07
C GLU A 533 -23.70 3.42 -11.91
N ILE A 534 -23.40 4.55 -11.28
CA ILE A 534 -22.62 4.70 -10.06
C ILE A 534 -23.53 5.43 -9.09
N ILE A 535 -23.71 4.89 -7.90
CA ILE A 535 -24.60 5.46 -6.89
C ILE A 535 -23.76 6.10 -5.80
N ILE A 536 -23.97 7.38 -5.51
CA ILE A 536 -23.34 8.11 -4.41
C ILE A 536 -24.42 8.43 -3.40
N ARG A 537 -24.19 8.13 -2.13
CA ARG A 537 -25.15 8.37 -1.06
C ARG A 537 -24.45 8.94 0.15
N GLY A 538 -25.15 9.75 0.94
CA GLY A 538 -24.53 10.29 2.14
C GLY A 538 -25.52 10.63 3.24
N ASN A 539 -25.02 10.63 4.46
CA ASN A 539 -25.65 11.17 5.65
C ASN A 539 -24.57 11.86 6.52
N GLU A 540 -24.86 12.10 7.80
CA GLU A 540 -23.92 12.74 8.73
C GLU A 540 -22.80 11.80 9.23
N PHE A 541 -22.90 10.49 8.98
CA PHE A 541 -21.96 9.48 9.47
C PHE A 541 -21.04 8.96 8.37
N VAL A 542 -21.53 8.85 7.13
CA VAL A 542 -20.80 8.20 6.04
C VAL A 542 -21.19 8.75 4.68
N LEU A 543 -20.23 8.73 3.76
CA LEU A 543 -20.43 8.82 2.32
C LEU A 543 -20.21 7.42 1.73
N ASN A 544 -21.21 6.89 1.04
CA ASN A 544 -21.16 5.60 0.35
C ASN A 544 -21.09 5.81 -1.17
N VAL A 545 -20.29 4.98 -1.86
CA VAL A 545 -20.26 4.90 -3.32
C VAL A 545 -20.35 3.44 -3.75
N SER A 546 -21.42 3.13 -4.50
CA SER A 546 -21.68 1.82 -5.08
C SER A 546 -21.38 1.82 -6.58
N TYR A 547 -20.62 0.84 -7.05
CA TYR A 547 -20.28 0.68 -8.46
C TYR A 547 -19.96 -0.77 -8.83
N GLU A 548 -20.06 -1.10 -10.12
CA GLU A 548 -19.81 -2.46 -10.63
C GLU A 548 -18.72 -2.47 -11.71
N THR A 549 -17.75 -3.36 -11.55
CA THR A 549 -16.70 -3.65 -12.54
C THR A 549 -16.98 -4.99 -13.23
N ALA A 550 -16.03 -5.46 -14.04
CA ALA A 550 -16.14 -6.78 -14.67
C ALA A 550 -16.10 -7.91 -13.64
N THR A 551 -15.38 -7.75 -12.52
CA THR A 551 -15.15 -8.85 -11.58
C THR A 551 -15.98 -8.78 -10.31
N ALA A 552 -16.47 -7.60 -9.89
CA ALA A 552 -17.19 -7.46 -8.63
C ALA A 552 -18.17 -6.28 -8.61
N LYS A 553 -19.10 -6.35 -7.65
CA LYS A 553 -19.82 -5.17 -7.15
C LYS A 553 -19.07 -4.63 -5.94
N HIS A 554 -18.95 -3.31 -5.84
CA HIS A 554 -18.17 -2.64 -4.80
C HIS A 554 -19.03 -1.65 -4.04
N GLU A 555 -18.91 -1.68 -2.72
CA GLU A 555 -19.45 -0.69 -1.80
C GLU A 555 -18.28 -0.02 -1.08
N ALA A 556 -18.02 1.24 -1.40
CA ALA A 556 -16.98 2.05 -0.77
C ALA A 556 -17.59 3.02 0.24
N TYR A 557 -17.09 3.01 1.48
CA TYR A 557 -17.57 3.81 2.60
C TYR A 557 -16.47 4.74 3.06
N ILE A 558 -16.76 6.04 3.08
CA ILE A 558 -15.87 7.08 3.57
C ILE A 558 -16.48 7.65 4.85
N PRO A 559 -15.80 7.57 6.00
CA PRO A 559 -16.32 8.12 7.24
C PRO A 559 -16.47 9.63 7.12
N ALA A 560 -17.61 10.12 7.59
CA ALA A 560 -17.81 11.56 7.74
C ALA A 560 -16.86 12.12 8.83
N LEU A 561 -16.62 13.42 8.80
CA LEU A 561 -15.82 14.11 9.79
C LEU A 561 -16.71 14.90 10.76
N ASP A 562 -16.33 14.89 12.04
CA ASP A 562 -16.91 15.78 13.04
C ASP A 562 -16.45 17.25 12.86
N GLU A 563 -16.96 18.16 13.67
CA GLU A 563 -16.60 19.59 13.65
C GLU A 563 -15.10 19.84 13.91
N ARG A 564 -14.41 18.89 14.56
CA ARG A 564 -12.98 18.94 14.86
C ARG A 564 -12.12 18.33 13.77
N GLY A 565 -12.73 17.69 12.77
CA GLY A 565 -12.05 17.02 11.67
C GLY A 565 -11.63 15.57 11.98
N ASN A 566 -12.17 14.96 13.04
CA ASN A 566 -11.96 13.53 13.33
C ASN A 566 -12.94 12.68 12.54
N ARG A 567 -12.52 11.50 12.11
CA ARG A 567 -13.38 10.53 11.43
C ARG A 567 -14.42 9.98 12.40
N ASN A 568 -15.67 9.92 11.94
CA ASN A 568 -16.78 9.31 12.65
C ASN A 568 -16.72 7.79 12.48
N ASP A 569 -16.65 7.07 13.61
CA ASP A 569 -16.51 5.63 13.69
C ASP A 569 -17.79 4.90 14.08
N VAL A 570 -18.94 5.59 14.21
CA VAL A 570 -20.22 5.01 14.64
C VAL A 570 -20.65 3.81 13.81
N LEU A 571 -20.33 3.79 12.51
CA LEU A 571 -20.66 2.69 11.59
C LEU A 571 -19.52 1.69 11.37
N PHE A 572 -18.41 1.87 12.06
CA PHE A 572 -17.19 1.09 11.87
C PHE A 572 -16.86 0.31 13.15
N ALA A 573 -16.35 -0.90 12.97
CA ALA A 573 -15.74 -1.65 14.06
C ALA A 573 -14.40 -2.24 13.62
N ARG A 574 -13.59 -2.64 14.59
CA ARG A 574 -12.34 -3.34 14.32
C ARG A 574 -12.63 -4.75 13.82
N TYR A 575 -12.14 -5.03 12.63
CA TYR A 575 -12.15 -6.38 12.06
C TYR A 575 -11.25 -7.32 12.89
N ASN A 576 -11.78 -8.49 13.22
CA ASN A 576 -11.17 -9.53 14.07
C ASN A 576 -10.98 -9.20 15.57
N ASN A 577 -11.75 -8.27 16.13
CA ASN A 577 -11.98 -8.24 17.58
C ASN A 577 -13.04 -9.30 17.94
N GLY A 578 -12.57 -10.52 18.24
CA GLY A 578 -13.32 -11.45 19.09
C GLY A 578 -13.32 -10.97 20.53
#